data_AF-A0A954E2N9-F1
#
_entry.id   AF-A0A954E2N9-F1
#
_cell.length_a   1.000
_cell.length_b   1.000
_cell.length_c   1.000
_cell.angle_alpha   90.00
_cell.angle_beta   90.00
_cell.angle_gamma   90.00
#
_symmetry.space_group_name_H-M   'P 1'
#
loop_
_entity.id
_entity.type
_entity.pdbx_description
1 polymer ?
#
loop_
_entity_poly.entity_id
_entity_poly.type
_entity_poly.pdbx_seq_one_letter_code
_entity_poly.pdbx_strand_id
1 'polypeptide(L)'
;MSKIDHYKKGLALFGQNKHLEALEEYKLCLAEDPDWTDALHAVAMAQMQANLLDEAIATGLRIVELDPEDAFAHTSLSMFYQRKNMIDEAEKEAAKARMLSWKQELKKNPNAPPPGPAGSMDVIQ
;
A
#
# COMPACT_ATOMS: atom_id res chain seq x y z
N MET A 1 1.08 -26.66 -1.16
CA MET A 1 0.45 -25.50 -1.80
C MET A 1 1.57 -24.58 -2.25
N SER A 2 1.49 -24.02 -3.45
CA SER A 2 2.48 -23.04 -3.93
C SER A 2 2.28 -21.68 -3.27
N LYS A 3 3.25 -20.77 -3.34
CA LYS A 3 3.06 -19.36 -2.95
C LYS A 3 1.78 -18.73 -3.55
N ILE A 4 1.42 -19.09 -4.78
CA ILE A 4 0.21 -18.59 -5.46
C ILE A 4 -1.06 -19.15 -4.82
N ASP A 5 -1.06 -20.41 -4.40
CA ASP A 5 -2.21 -21.01 -3.72
C ASP A 5 -2.43 -20.40 -2.34
N HIS A 6 -1.34 -20.21 -1.59
CA HIS A 6 -1.37 -19.50 -0.31
C HIS A 6 -1.86 -18.06 -0.48
N TYR A 7 -1.39 -17.35 -1.51
CA TYR A 7 -1.83 -15.99 -1.80
C TYR A 7 -3.33 -15.90 -2.09
N LYS A 8 -3.85 -16.81 -2.94
CA LYS A 8 -5.30 -16.89 -3.25
C LYS A 8 -6.13 -17.20 -2.00
N LYS A 9 -5.65 -18.11 -1.15
CA LYS A 9 -6.32 -18.44 0.11
C LYS A 9 -6.30 -17.25 1.08
N GLY A 10 -5.18 -16.56 1.18
CA GLY A 10 -5.05 -15.32 1.96
C GLY A 10 -6.03 -14.25 1.49
N LEU A 11 -6.17 -14.03 0.17
CA LEU A 11 -7.16 -13.10 -0.39
C LEU A 11 -8.60 -13.48 -0.03
N ALA A 12 -8.94 -14.78 -0.12
CA ALA A 12 -10.26 -15.26 0.26
C ALA A 12 -10.56 -15.07 1.76
N LEU A 13 -9.56 -15.26 2.63
CA LEU A 13 -9.67 -15.00 4.07
C LEU A 13 -9.79 -13.50 4.36
N PHE A 14 -9.02 -12.67 3.67
CA PHE A 14 -9.10 -11.22 3.79
C PHE A 14 -10.50 -10.70 3.43
N GLY A 15 -11.10 -11.20 2.35
CA GLY A 15 -12.48 -10.88 1.95
C GLY A 15 -13.55 -11.33 2.97
N GLN A 16 -13.21 -12.27 3.86
CA GLN A 16 -14.06 -12.70 4.99
C GLN A 16 -13.80 -11.90 6.28
N ASN A 17 -12.99 -10.84 6.23
CA ASN A 17 -12.48 -10.09 7.39
C ASN A 17 -11.64 -10.92 8.37
N LYS A 18 -11.12 -12.07 7.93
CA LYS A 18 -10.23 -12.93 8.73
C LYS A 18 -8.78 -12.51 8.54
N HIS A 19 -8.47 -11.27 8.93
CA HIS A 19 -7.19 -10.62 8.61
C HIS A 19 -5.98 -11.35 9.22
N LEU A 20 -6.10 -11.87 10.44
CA LEU A 20 -5.03 -12.63 11.08
C LEU A 20 -4.78 -13.98 10.38
N GLU A 21 -5.82 -14.70 10.00
CA GLU A 21 -5.68 -15.95 9.23
C GLU A 21 -5.10 -15.68 7.84
N ALA A 22 -5.49 -14.57 7.19
CA ALA A 22 -4.92 -14.16 5.92
C ALA A 22 -3.42 -13.88 6.02
N LEU A 23 -2.96 -13.24 7.11
CA LEU A 23 -1.54 -12.99 7.36
C LEU A 23 -0.73 -14.27 7.46
N GLU A 24 -1.26 -15.32 8.09
CA GLU A 24 -0.56 -16.61 8.16
C GLU A 24 -0.35 -17.22 6.77
N GLU A 25 -1.35 -17.13 5.89
CA GLU A 25 -1.22 -17.59 4.51
C GLU A 25 -0.23 -16.72 3.70
N TYR A 26 -0.27 -15.40 3.86
CA TYR A 26 0.67 -14.53 3.15
C TYR A 26 2.12 -14.69 3.63
N LYS A 27 2.36 -14.98 4.91
CA LYS A 27 3.71 -15.31 5.41
C LYS A 27 4.31 -16.52 4.69
N LEU A 28 3.50 -17.52 4.35
CA LEU A 28 3.95 -18.67 3.57
C LEU A 28 4.34 -18.27 2.14
N CYS A 29 3.67 -17.26 1.57
CA CYS A 29 4.06 -16.69 0.28
C CYS A 29 5.44 -16.04 0.35
N LEU A 30 5.66 -15.20 1.37
CA LEU A 30 6.92 -14.48 1.57
C LEU A 30 8.07 -15.36 2.04
N ALA A 31 7.78 -16.54 2.62
CA ALA A 31 8.80 -17.53 2.93
C ALA A 31 9.41 -18.18 1.67
N GLU A 32 8.61 -18.30 0.59
CA GLU A 32 9.06 -18.81 -0.70
C GLU A 32 9.66 -17.69 -1.57
N ASP A 33 9.07 -16.50 -1.54
CA ASP A 33 9.52 -15.32 -2.29
C ASP A 33 9.42 -14.05 -1.43
N PRO A 34 10.50 -13.70 -0.71
CA PRO A 34 10.51 -12.58 0.25
C PRO A 34 10.22 -11.21 -0.34
N ASP A 35 10.47 -11.04 -1.64
CA ASP A 35 10.36 -9.76 -2.34
C ASP A 35 9.17 -9.76 -3.31
N TRP A 36 8.22 -10.69 -3.14
CA TRP A 36 6.99 -10.70 -3.92
C TRP A 36 6.08 -9.52 -3.53
N THR A 37 6.15 -8.46 -4.33
CA THR A 37 5.48 -7.17 -4.06
C THR A 37 3.98 -7.29 -3.85
N ASP A 38 3.26 -8.13 -4.63
CA ASP A 38 1.81 -8.31 -4.45
C ASP A 38 1.47 -8.90 -3.08
N ALA A 39 2.27 -9.87 -2.61
CA ALA A 39 2.10 -10.47 -1.30
C ALA A 39 2.43 -9.47 -0.18
N LEU A 40 3.48 -8.64 -0.36
CA LEU A 40 3.81 -7.56 0.59
C LEU A 40 2.67 -6.54 0.71
N HIS A 41 2.07 -6.10 -0.41
CA HIS A 41 0.90 -5.22 -0.40
C HIS A 41 -0.27 -5.84 0.36
N ALA A 42 -0.55 -7.12 0.12
CA ALA A 42 -1.63 -7.83 0.80
C ALA A 42 -1.36 -7.99 2.31
N VAL A 43 -0.12 -8.26 2.72
CA VAL A 43 0.31 -8.28 4.13
C VAL A 43 0.11 -6.93 4.79
N ALA A 44 0.57 -5.85 4.17
CA ALA A 44 0.46 -4.50 4.72
C ALA A 44 -1.01 -4.10 4.94
N MET A 45 -1.88 -4.40 3.96
CA MET A 45 -3.32 -4.16 4.09
C MET A 45 -3.97 -5.03 5.16
N ALA A 46 -3.61 -6.30 5.27
CA ALA A 46 -4.11 -7.20 6.31
C ALA A 46 -3.65 -6.77 7.72
N GLN A 47 -2.41 -6.31 7.87
CA GLN A 47 -1.89 -5.72 9.11
C GLN A 47 -2.69 -4.47 9.50
N MET A 48 -2.92 -3.56 8.57
CA MET A 48 -3.72 -2.35 8.83
C MET A 48 -5.14 -2.71 9.30
N GLN A 49 -5.80 -3.67 8.63
CA GLN A 49 -7.15 -4.08 9.03
C GLN A 49 -7.19 -4.82 10.37
N ALA A 50 -6.11 -5.54 10.71
CA ALA A 50 -5.91 -6.13 12.03
C ALA A 50 -5.48 -5.11 13.10
N ASN A 51 -5.41 -3.81 12.77
CA ASN A 51 -4.93 -2.73 13.64
C ASN A 51 -3.47 -2.87 14.10
N LEU A 52 -2.66 -3.61 13.34
CA LEU A 52 -1.21 -3.79 13.50
C LEU A 52 -0.49 -2.70 12.68
N LEU A 53 -0.66 -1.44 13.11
CA LEU A 53 -0.28 -0.28 12.31
C LEU A 53 1.24 -0.13 12.17
N ASP A 54 2.00 -0.47 13.21
CA ASP A 54 3.46 -0.44 13.18
C ASP A 54 4.03 -1.42 12.15
N GLU A 55 3.48 -2.62 12.13
CA GLU A 55 3.86 -3.67 11.19
C GLU A 55 3.41 -3.32 9.76
N ALA A 56 2.22 -2.74 9.59
CA ALA A 56 1.75 -2.25 8.28
C ALA A 56 2.70 -1.19 7.70
N ILE A 57 3.14 -0.23 8.53
CA ILE A 57 4.12 0.78 8.14
C ILE A 57 5.45 0.13 7.77
N ALA A 58 5.97 -0.80 8.58
CA ALA A 58 7.22 -1.48 8.30
C ALA A 58 7.17 -2.26 6.96
N THR A 59 6.08 -2.97 6.70
CA THR A 59 5.86 -3.69 5.43
C THR A 59 5.75 -2.71 4.26
N GLY A 60 5.00 -1.61 4.41
CA GLY A 60 4.88 -0.58 3.38
C GLY A 60 6.23 0.09 3.05
N LEU A 61 7.06 0.35 4.06
CA LEU A 61 8.41 0.90 3.85
C LEU A 61 9.28 -0.09 3.08
N ARG A 62 9.18 -1.40 3.37
CA ARG A 62 9.91 -2.41 2.60
C ARG A 62 9.48 -2.46 1.14
N ILE A 63 8.20 -2.24 0.83
CA ILE A 63 7.76 -2.13 -0.57
C ILE A 63 8.42 -0.93 -1.25
N VAL A 64 8.47 0.23 -0.56
CA VAL A 64 9.15 1.44 -1.08
C VAL A 64 10.67 1.25 -1.22
N GLU A 65 11.30 0.44 -0.37
CA GLU A 65 12.70 0.06 -0.53
C GLU A 65 12.95 -0.79 -1.79
N LEU A 66 12.02 -1.69 -2.12
CA LEU A 66 12.08 -2.53 -3.32
C LEU A 66 11.73 -1.75 -4.60
N ASP A 67 10.69 -0.93 -4.55
CA ASP A 67 10.27 -0.05 -5.64
C ASP A 67 9.93 1.36 -5.11
N PRO A 68 10.90 2.30 -5.17
CA PRO A 68 10.67 3.68 -4.76
C PRO A 68 9.68 4.46 -5.65
N GLU A 69 9.28 3.91 -6.80
CA GLU A 69 8.31 4.52 -7.70
C GLU A 69 6.90 3.90 -7.58
N ASP A 70 6.69 3.00 -6.62
CA ASP A 70 5.39 2.39 -6.35
C ASP A 70 4.43 3.39 -5.68
N ALA A 71 3.62 4.05 -6.52
CA ALA A 71 2.60 4.99 -6.06
C ALA A 71 1.57 4.34 -5.13
N PHE A 72 1.29 3.03 -5.26
CA PHE A 72 0.38 2.32 -4.36
C PHE A 72 1.01 2.14 -2.98
N ALA A 73 2.30 1.86 -2.90
CA ALA A 73 3.01 1.71 -1.62
C ALA A 73 3.00 3.03 -0.83
N HIS A 74 3.28 4.15 -1.50
CA HIS A 74 3.19 5.48 -0.90
C HIS A 74 1.75 5.85 -0.47
N THR A 75 0.74 5.44 -1.25
CA THR A 75 -0.67 5.63 -0.88
C THR A 75 -1.02 4.82 0.38
N SER A 76 -0.59 3.55 0.44
CA SER A 76 -0.78 2.67 1.60
C SER A 76 -0.10 3.22 2.85
N LEU A 77 1.16 3.64 2.76
CA LEU A 77 1.88 4.27 3.87
C LEU A 77 1.17 5.50 4.39
N SER A 78 0.68 6.38 3.51
CA SER A 78 -0.14 7.53 3.91
C SER A 78 -1.34 7.10 4.75
N MET A 79 -2.13 6.12 4.28
CA MET A 79 -3.29 5.62 5.02
C MET A 79 -2.90 5.04 6.39
N PHE A 80 -1.78 4.31 6.47
CA PHE A 80 -1.32 3.70 7.72
C PHE A 80 -0.89 4.79 8.73
N TYR A 81 -0.13 5.79 8.27
CA TYR A 81 0.25 6.93 9.10
C TYR A 81 -0.96 7.74 9.58
N GLN A 82 -1.95 7.99 8.72
CA GLN A 82 -3.20 8.65 9.12
C GLN A 82 -3.92 7.88 10.23
N ARG A 83 -4.05 6.56 10.07
CA ARG A 83 -4.71 5.69 11.06
C ARG A 83 -3.94 5.63 12.39
N LYS A 84 -2.62 5.86 12.35
CA LYS A 84 -1.75 6.00 13.53
C LYS A 84 -1.69 7.43 14.07
N ASN A 85 -2.45 8.37 13.49
CA ASN A 85 -2.47 9.79 13.85
C ASN A 85 -1.11 10.52 13.64
N MET A 86 -0.30 10.02 12.71
CA MET A 86 0.96 10.61 12.25
C MET A 86 0.70 11.43 10.99
N ILE A 87 0.09 12.60 11.16
CA ILE A 87 -0.46 13.39 10.03
C ILE A 87 0.64 13.93 9.12
N ASP A 88 1.75 14.41 9.67
CA ASP A 88 2.86 14.98 8.88
C ASP A 88 3.49 13.93 7.96
N GLU A 89 3.71 12.71 8.45
CA GLU A 89 4.21 11.60 7.66
C GLU A 89 3.20 11.17 6.59
N ALA A 90 1.92 11.13 6.94
CA ALA A 90 0.88 10.80 5.98
C ALA A 90 0.83 11.79 4.81
N GLU A 91 0.88 13.08 5.07
CA GLU A 91 0.85 14.12 4.03
C GLU A 91 2.06 14.02 3.09
N LYS A 92 3.25 13.74 3.65
CA LYS A 92 4.47 13.52 2.86
C LYS A 92 4.32 12.34 1.91
N GLU A 93 3.84 11.21 2.40
CA GLU A 93 3.65 10.01 1.58
C GLU A 93 2.52 10.19 0.55
N ALA A 94 1.44 10.87 0.91
CA ALA A 94 0.36 11.23 -0.03
C ALA A 94 0.84 12.18 -1.15
N ALA A 95 1.75 13.12 -0.84
CA ALA A 95 2.35 13.99 -1.84
C ALA A 95 3.23 13.20 -2.81
N LYS A 96 4.08 12.29 -2.31
CA LYS A 96 4.89 11.41 -3.15
C LYS A 96 4.04 10.54 -4.06
N ALA A 97 3.00 9.89 -3.53
CA ALA A 97 2.09 9.05 -4.31
C ALA A 97 1.46 9.82 -5.47
N ARG A 98 0.97 11.05 -5.24
CA ARG A 98 0.39 11.90 -6.28
C ARG A 98 1.41 12.31 -7.33
N MET A 99 2.62 12.68 -6.92
CA MET A 99 3.70 13.02 -7.85
C MET A 99 4.10 11.83 -8.73
N LEU A 100 4.19 10.63 -8.15
CA LEU A 100 4.51 9.40 -8.88
C LEU A 100 3.39 9.02 -9.87
N SER A 101 2.13 9.07 -9.43
CA SER A 101 0.98 8.83 -10.30
C SER A 101 0.94 9.81 -11.47
N TRP A 102 1.18 11.09 -11.20
CA TRP A 102 1.26 12.12 -12.26
C TRP A 102 2.43 11.88 -13.21
N LYS A 103 3.60 11.49 -12.70
CA LYS A 103 4.75 11.10 -13.53
C LYS A 103 4.41 9.94 -14.47
N GLN A 104 3.63 8.97 -13.99
CA GLN A 104 3.13 7.87 -14.83
C GLN A 104 2.10 8.36 -15.86
N GLU A 105 1.23 9.29 -15.49
CA GLU A 105 0.26 9.91 -16.39
C GLU A 105 0.94 10.72 -17.50
N LEU A 106 1.98 11.50 -17.19
CA LEU A 106 2.76 12.27 -18.17
C LEU A 106 3.35 11.40 -19.28
N LYS A 107 3.70 10.14 -18.98
CA LYS A 107 4.17 9.17 -19.99
C LYS A 107 3.08 8.86 -21.03
N LYS A 108 1.80 8.93 -20.64
CA LYS A 108 0.64 8.68 -21.50
C LYS A 108 0.05 9.97 -22.09
N ASN A 109 0.10 11.05 -21.32
CA ASN A 109 -0.42 12.37 -21.66
C ASN A 109 0.60 13.46 -21.26
N PRO A 110 1.46 13.90 -22.19
CA PRO A 110 2.50 14.91 -21.93
C PRO A 110 1.97 16.27 -21.45
N ASN A 111 0.67 16.55 -21.62
CA ASN A 111 0.03 17.80 -21.22
C ASN A 111 -0.76 17.68 -19.92
N ALA A 112 -0.61 16.58 -19.16
CA ALA A 112 -1.31 16.40 -17.88
C ALA A 112 -0.91 17.50 -16.89
N PRO A 113 -1.87 18.25 -16.31
CA PRO A 113 -1.56 19.30 -15.33
C PRO A 113 -0.95 18.68 -14.06
N PRO A 114 -0.06 19.40 -13.34
CA PRO A 114 0.52 18.90 -12.11
C PRO A 114 -0.55 18.64 -11.04
N PRO A 115 -0.33 17.66 -10.15
CA PRO A 115 -1.25 17.36 -9.07
C PRO A 115 -1.35 18.58 -8.14
N GLY A 116 -2.58 18.99 -7.80
CA GLY A 116 -2.83 20.12 -6.90
C GLY A 116 -2.29 19.91 -5.48
N PRO A 117 -2.29 20.93 -4.61
CA PRO A 117 -1.82 20.81 -3.22
C PRO A 117 -2.63 19.78 -2.42
N ALA A 118 -1.99 19.16 -1.42
CA ALA A 118 -2.68 18.26 -0.50
C ALA A 118 -3.75 19.08 0.23
N GLY A 119 -5.04 18.83 -0.03
CA GLY A 119 -6.14 19.56 0.60
C GLY A 119 -7.04 20.38 -0.33
N SER A 120 -6.71 20.53 -1.62
CA SER A 120 -7.68 21.02 -2.61
C SER A 120 -8.57 19.87 -3.08
N MET A 121 -9.42 19.35 -2.19
CA MET A 121 -10.70 18.82 -2.65
C MET A 121 -11.45 20.04 -3.16
N ASP A 122 -11.44 20.26 -4.47
CA ASP A 122 -12.46 21.09 -5.08
C ASP A 122 -13.79 20.40 -4.79
N VAL A 123 -14.44 20.83 -3.71
CA VAL A 123 -15.85 20.59 -3.47
C VAL A 123 -16.54 21.36 -4.58
N ILE A 124 -16.78 20.66 -5.70
CA ILE A 124 -17.75 21.13 -6.69
C ILE A 124 -19.09 21.15 -5.92
N GLN A 125 -19.49 22.34 -5.47
CA GLN A 125 -20.80 22.61 -4.90
C GLN A 125 -21.91 22.41 -5.92
#